data_AF-A0A972WGF2-F1
#
_entry.id   AF-A0A972WGF2-F1
#
_cell.length_a   1.000
_cell.length_b   1.000
_cell.length_c   1.000
_cell.angle_alpha   90.00
_cell.angle_beta   90.00
_cell.angle_gamma   90.00
#
_symmetry.space_group_name_H-M   'P 1'
#
loop_
_entity.id
_entity.type
_entity.pdbx_description
1 polymer ?
#
loop_
_entity_poly.entity_id
_entity_poly.type
_entity_poly.pdbx_seq_one_letter_code
_entity_poly.pdbx_strand_id
1 'polypeptide(L)'
;MSTLNIAPVTTEDYRRIAEKRLPRALFDYIDGGSFDERTLVKNVEDFQRIQMKQRVMYDVSSLDTRMRLFDEDWAMPVALAPIGLGGLMARRAETQAKRVADAFGIPMCLSTVSVCSMEEVAAVSDKPFWFQLYMLRDRDAVTDLLQRARNVGVTTLVFTVDLAVLGARYKDVRNGLAGNPDLWGRLRSGPLSYLTHTRWTYDVGVRGGPHVFGNLSNYVSNAKTVKDYTAWIHSQHDPSVTWKDIEWLRTVWDGKLVLKGILSPEDAISAAHAGADAIIVSNHGGRQLDGVSSG
;
A
#
# COMPACT_ATOMS: atom_id res chain seq x y z
N MET A 1 27.55 8.39 17.83
CA MET A 1 28.78 7.85 17.21
C MET A 1 28.62 7.97 15.70
N SER A 2 29.58 8.57 14.98
CA SER A 2 29.50 8.63 13.51
C SER A 2 29.83 7.25 12.93
N THR A 3 28.84 6.61 12.32
CA THR A 3 28.98 5.34 11.61
C THR A 3 29.44 5.59 10.16
N LEU A 4 30.17 4.65 9.57
CA LEU A 4 30.67 4.77 8.19
C LEU A 4 29.57 4.63 7.11
N ASN A 5 28.39 4.09 7.48
CA ASN A 5 27.23 3.90 6.58
C ASN A 5 27.58 3.18 5.27
N ILE A 6 28.42 2.14 5.36
CA ILE A 6 28.92 1.37 4.20
C ILE A 6 27.78 0.65 3.46
N ALA A 7 26.83 0.08 4.20
CA ALA A 7 25.65 -0.58 3.66
C ALA A 7 24.44 -0.37 4.59
N PRO A 8 23.22 -0.22 4.04
CA PRO A 8 22.00 -0.18 4.86
C PRO A 8 21.72 -1.57 5.44
N VAL A 9 21.51 -1.65 6.74
CA VAL A 9 21.25 -2.91 7.46
C VAL A 9 19.95 -2.89 8.25
N THR A 10 19.31 -1.73 8.37
CA THR A 10 18.00 -1.54 9.01
C THR A 10 17.00 -0.87 8.06
N THR A 11 15.72 -1.02 8.34
CA THR A 11 14.66 -0.29 7.64
C THR A 11 14.83 1.23 7.74
N GLU A 12 15.36 1.72 8.87
CA GLU A 12 15.67 3.14 9.07
C GLU A 12 16.82 3.63 8.17
N ASP A 13 17.82 2.79 7.88
CA ASP A 13 18.85 3.13 6.89
C ASP A 13 18.24 3.32 5.49
N TYR A 14 17.34 2.42 5.10
CA TYR A 14 16.62 2.53 3.83
C TYR A 14 15.71 3.75 3.78
N ARG A 15 15.04 4.09 4.89
CA ARG A 15 14.25 5.32 5.02
C ARG A 15 15.11 6.57 4.80
N ARG A 16 16.29 6.66 5.43
CA ARG A 16 17.25 7.77 5.21
C ARG A 16 17.75 7.85 3.78
N ILE A 17 17.98 6.72 3.13
CA ILE A 17 18.34 6.68 1.70
C ILE A 17 17.18 7.19 0.84
N ALA A 18 15.94 6.79 1.16
CA ALA A 18 14.76 7.27 0.46
C ALA A 18 14.57 8.79 0.63
N GLU A 19 14.74 9.33 1.84
CA GLU A 19 14.63 10.77 2.12
C GLU A 19 15.60 11.59 1.27
N LYS A 20 16.83 11.12 1.08
CA LYS A 20 17.83 11.80 0.25
C LYS A 20 17.56 11.66 -1.25
N ARG A 21 16.89 10.59 -1.68
CA ARG A 21 16.71 10.27 -3.10
C ARG A 21 15.41 10.86 -3.66
N LEU A 22 14.34 10.86 -2.88
CA LEU A 22 13.01 11.23 -3.34
C LEU A 22 12.78 12.75 -3.23
N PRO A 23 12.09 13.36 -4.21
CA PRO A 23 11.49 14.68 -4.02
C PRO A 23 10.69 14.74 -2.72
N ARG A 24 10.78 15.86 -1.99
CA ARG A 24 10.25 15.94 -0.61
C ARG A 24 8.77 15.56 -0.52
N ALA A 25 7.95 16.01 -1.47
CA ALA A 25 6.53 15.68 -1.53
C ALA A 25 6.26 14.17 -1.65
N LEU A 26 7.12 13.43 -2.35
CA LEU A 26 6.99 11.97 -2.50
C LEU A 26 7.51 11.22 -1.27
N PHE A 27 8.62 11.67 -0.68
CA PHE A 27 9.10 11.11 0.59
C PHE A 27 8.04 11.26 1.69
N ASP A 28 7.54 12.48 1.88
CA ASP A 28 6.55 12.78 2.92
C ASP A 28 5.20 12.09 2.68
N TYR A 29 4.85 11.81 1.43
CA TYR A 29 3.67 11.01 1.13
C TYR A 29 3.76 9.59 1.68
N ILE A 30 4.93 8.94 1.62
CA ILE A 30 5.11 7.59 2.15
C ILE A 30 5.33 7.65 3.67
N ASP A 31 6.17 8.57 4.12
CA ASP A 31 6.62 8.66 5.51
C ASP A 31 5.58 9.26 6.46
N GLY A 32 4.67 10.08 5.93
CA GLY A 32 3.70 10.83 6.71
C GLY A 32 2.50 10.02 7.21
N GLY A 33 1.92 10.48 8.32
CA GLY A 33 0.68 9.98 8.91
C GLY A 33 -0.45 11.00 8.80
N SER A 34 -1.59 10.67 9.42
CA SER A 34 -2.73 11.58 9.57
C SER A 34 -2.50 12.54 10.75
N PHE A 35 -3.04 13.76 10.64
CA PHE A 35 -3.03 14.78 11.69
C PHE A 35 -1.65 15.00 12.34
N ASP A 36 -1.53 14.74 13.64
CA ASP A 36 -0.31 14.93 14.45
C ASP A 36 0.58 13.68 14.46
N GLU A 37 0.23 12.67 13.66
CA GLU A 37 0.98 11.42 13.48
C GLU A 37 1.13 10.59 14.78
N ARG A 38 0.21 10.77 15.75
CA ARG A 38 0.28 10.10 17.06
C ARG A 38 0.16 8.59 16.91
N THR A 39 -0.81 8.12 16.13
CA THR A 39 -1.00 6.69 15.85
C THR A 39 0.18 6.12 15.05
N LEU A 40 0.74 6.87 14.10
CA LEU A 40 1.93 6.44 13.34
C LEU A 40 3.11 6.15 14.29
N VAL A 41 3.39 7.07 15.23
CA VAL A 41 4.44 6.87 16.25
C VAL A 41 4.10 5.71 17.18
N LYS A 42 2.86 5.68 17.68
CA LYS A 42 2.38 4.65 18.62
C LYS A 42 2.46 3.24 18.04
N ASN A 43 2.24 3.07 16.74
CA ASN A 43 2.40 1.79 16.04
C ASN A 43 3.79 1.17 16.26
N VAL A 44 4.84 1.99 16.29
CA VAL A 44 6.22 1.51 16.51
C VAL A 44 6.50 1.36 18.00
N GLU A 45 6.11 2.35 18.81
CA GLU A 45 6.39 2.33 20.25
C GLU A 45 5.73 1.15 20.97
N ASP A 46 4.51 0.76 20.59
CA ASP A 46 3.80 -0.33 21.26
C ASP A 46 4.49 -1.68 21.04
N PHE A 47 5.10 -1.92 19.87
CA PHE A 47 5.96 -3.10 19.67
C PHE A 47 7.23 -3.05 20.54
N GLN A 48 7.82 -1.87 20.74
CA GLN A 48 9.02 -1.72 21.59
C GLN A 48 8.74 -1.98 23.08
N ARG A 49 7.49 -1.89 23.51
CA ARG A 49 7.07 -2.23 24.88
C ARG A 49 7.02 -3.75 25.12
N ILE A 50 6.98 -4.57 24.07
CA ILE A 50 6.96 -6.03 24.18
C ILE A 50 8.37 -6.53 24.50
N GLN A 51 8.56 -7.13 25.67
CA GLN A 51 9.82 -7.73 26.09
C GLN A 51 9.81 -9.23 25.85
N MET A 52 10.81 -9.72 25.11
CA MET A 52 11.00 -11.16 24.89
C MET A 52 11.65 -11.81 26.10
N LYS A 53 11.14 -12.96 26.54
CA LYS A 53 11.80 -13.80 27.54
C LYS A 53 12.80 -14.73 26.86
N GLN A 54 14.09 -14.50 27.10
CA GLN A 54 15.14 -15.38 26.59
C GLN A 54 14.99 -16.79 27.19
N ARG A 55 14.98 -17.81 26.31
CA ARG A 55 15.13 -19.21 26.69
C ARG A 55 16.49 -19.67 26.21
N VAL A 56 17.29 -20.22 27.13
CA VAL A 56 18.67 -20.65 26.86
C VAL A 56 18.74 -22.17 26.78
N MET A 57 19.80 -22.71 26.16
CA MET A 57 20.05 -24.16 26.04
C MET A 57 18.97 -24.94 25.26
N TYR A 58 18.39 -24.34 24.22
CA TYR A 58 17.56 -25.02 23.23
C TYR A 58 18.38 -25.28 21.97
N ASP A 59 18.17 -26.43 21.32
CA ASP A 59 18.76 -26.70 20.01
C ASP A 59 18.05 -25.84 18.95
N VAL A 60 18.81 -24.95 18.33
CA VAL A 60 18.39 -24.05 17.25
C VAL A 60 19.25 -24.23 15.99
N SER A 61 19.92 -25.38 15.86
CA SER A 61 20.75 -25.72 14.70
C SER A 61 19.96 -25.78 13.39
N SER A 62 18.64 -26.00 13.48
CA SER A 62 17.69 -25.95 12.36
C SER A 62 16.47 -25.13 12.76
N LEU A 63 16.23 -24.01 12.07
CA LEU A 63 15.05 -23.16 12.25
C LEU A 63 14.14 -23.29 11.02
N ASP A 64 12.85 -23.49 11.23
CA ASP A 64 11.84 -23.47 10.18
C ASP A 64 10.90 -22.29 10.37
N THR A 65 10.96 -21.32 9.46
CA THR A 65 10.09 -20.14 9.46
C THR A 65 8.91 -20.28 8.51
N ARG A 66 8.80 -21.40 7.79
CA ARG A 66 7.76 -21.57 6.76
C ARG A 66 6.38 -21.54 7.39
N MET A 67 5.40 -21.05 6.63
CA MET A 67 3.99 -21.08 7.01
C MET A 67 3.11 -21.51 5.85
N ARG A 68 1.95 -22.08 6.16
CA ARG A 68 0.90 -22.34 5.19
C ARG A 68 -0.25 -21.35 5.39
N LEU A 69 -0.63 -20.62 4.35
CA LEU A 69 -1.74 -19.67 4.37
C LEU A 69 -2.46 -19.67 3.02
N PHE A 70 -3.79 -19.72 3.04
CA PHE A 70 -4.65 -19.77 1.84
C PHE A 70 -4.26 -20.88 0.86
N ASP A 71 -3.96 -22.07 1.41
CA ASP A 71 -3.57 -23.26 0.65
C ASP A 71 -2.20 -23.18 -0.06
N GLU A 72 -1.43 -22.12 0.21
CA GLU A 72 -0.08 -21.89 -0.28
C GLU A 72 0.97 -22.00 0.84
N ASP A 73 2.15 -22.51 0.49
CA ASP A 73 3.30 -22.58 1.40
C ASP A 73 4.25 -21.38 1.15
N TRP A 74 4.55 -20.65 2.21
CA TRP A 74 5.38 -19.45 2.21
C TRP A 74 6.67 -19.69 3.00
N ALA A 75 7.75 -19.02 2.60
CA ALA A 75 9.07 -19.17 3.23
C ALA A 75 9.13 -18.57 4.64
N MET A 76 8.31 -17.56 4.91
CA MET A 76 8.24 -16.85 6.19
C MET A 76 6.89 -16.12 6.36
N PRO A 77 6.47 -15.81 7.60
CA PRO A 77 5.22 -15.11 7.89
C PRO A 77 5.34 -13.59 7.64
N VAL A 78 5.75 -13.20 6.43
CA VAL A 78 5.91 -11.80 6.01
C VAL A 78 5.26 -11.62 4.65
N ALA A 79 4.57 -10.50 4.44
CA ALA A 79 3.95 -10.14 3.17
C ALA A 79 4.32 -8.71 2.78
N LEU A 80 4.42 -8.42 1.49
CA LEU A 80 4.49 -7.03 1.02
C LEU A 80 3.07 -6.44 0.99
N ALA A 81 2.83 -5.45 1.84
CA ALA A 81 1.54 -4.75 1.94
C ALA A 81 1.25 -3.90 0.68
N PRO A 82 -0.04 -3.61 0.40
CA PRO A 82 -0.41 -2.77 -0.75
C PRO A 82 0.01 -1.33 -0.50
N ILE A 83 0.86 -0.80 -1.39
CA ILE A 83 1.33 0.59 -1.37
C ILE A 83 0.98 1.23 -2.73
N GLY A 84 0.24 2.33 -2.68
CA GLY A 84 -0.05 3.15 -3.85
C GLY A 84 1.16 3.93 -4.34
N LEU A 85 1.13 4.34 -5.62
CA LEU A 85 2.16 5.20 -6.22
C LEU A 85 3.58 4.61 -6.24
N GLY A 86 3.76 3.30 -6.12
CA GLY A 86 5.08 2.66 -6.06
C GLY A 86 6.00 3.09 -7.21
N GLY A 87 5.47 3.11 -8.44
CA GLY A 87 6.20 3.56 -9.64
C GLY A 87 6.70 5.01 -9.62
N LEU A 88 6.21 5.87 -8.71
CA LEU A 88 6.76 7.20 -8.47
C LEU A 88 7.89 7.22 -7.44
N MET A 89 8.05 6.15 -6.66
CA MET A 89 9.08 6.04 -5.62
C MET A 89 10.33 5.37 -6.19
N ALA A 90 10.13 4.37 -7.04
CA ALA A 90 11.17 3.77 -7.86
C ALA A 90 10.57 3.34 -9.21
N ARG A 91 11.39 3.29 -10.26
CA ARG A 91 10.93 3.00 -11.62
C ARG A 91 10.21 1.66 -11.70
N ARG A 92 8.90 1.67 -11.94
CA ARG A 92 8.04 0.46 -11.98
C ARG A 92 8.17 -0.40 -10.70
N ALA A 93 8.20 0.24 -9.53
CA ALA A 93 8.52 -0.40 -8.25
C ALA A 93 7.67 -1.64 -7.94
N GLU A 94 6.40 -1.66 -8.36
CA GLU A 94 5.49 -2.80 -8.12
C GLU A 94 6.00 -4.07 -8.82
N THR A 95 6.50 -3.97 -10.06
CA THR A 95 7.12 -5.12 -10.74
C THR A 95 8.44 -5.55 -10.11
N GLN A 96 9.18 -4.61 -9.49
CA GLN A 96 10.40 -4.94 -8.75
C GLN A 96 10.06 -5.68 -7.46
N ALA A 97 9.06 -5.18 -6.72
CA ALA A 97 8.55 -5.80 -5.51
C ALA A 97 8.05 -7.21 -5.77
N LYS A 98 7.33 -7.43 -6.88
CA LYS A 98 6.84 -8.76 -7.26
C LYS A 98 7.97 -9.77 -7.47
N ARG A 99 8.99 -9.40 -8.27
CA ARG A 99 10.16 -10.27 -8.50
C ARG A 99 10.87 -10.64 -7.19
N VAL A 100 11.03 -9.67 -6.29
CA VAL A 100 11.69 -9.91 -4.99
C VAL A 100 10.82 -10.78 -4.08
N ALA A 101 9.51 -10.49 -3.98
CA ALA A 101 8.60 -11.30 -3.19
C ALA A 101 8.63 -12.78 -3.61
N ASP A 102 8.62 -13.04 -4.92
CA ASP A 102 8.67 -14.41 -5.45
C ASP A 102 10.01 -15.11 -5.23
N ALA A 103 11.12 -14.37 -5.36
CA ALA A 103 12.46 -14.88 -5.09
C ALA A 103 12.66 -15.26 -3.62
N PHE A 104 12.03 -14.52 -2.70
CA PHE A 104 12.05 -14.80 -1.26
C PHE A 104 10.90 -15.73 -0.81
N GLY A 105 9.99 -16.13 -1.71
CA GLY A 105 8.86 -17.00 -1.39
C GLY A 105 7.88 -16.38 -0.40
N ILE A 106 7.57 -15.10 -0.55
CA ILE A 106 6.57 -14.36 0.26
C ILE A 106 5.47 -13.76 -0.61
N PRO A 107 4.24 -13.57 -0.09
CA PRO A 107 3.17 -12.94 -0.85
C PRO A 107 3.40 -11.44 -1.02
N MET A 108 2.91 -10.92 -2.15
CA MET A 108 2.78 -9.48 -2.41
C MET A 108 1.30 -9.15 -2.61
N CYS A 109 0.86 -8.03 -2.03
CA CYS A 109 -0.45 -7.47 -2.26
C CYS A 109 -0.33 -6.18 -3.10
N LEU A 110 -0.94 -6.18 -4.29
CA LEU A 110 -0.92 -5.05 -5.22
C LEU A 110 -2.05 -4.06 -4.92
N SER A 111 -1.76 -2.77 -4.83
CA SER A 111 -2.79 -1.74 -4.59
C SER A 111 -3.63 -1.45 -5.85
N THR A 112 -4.91 -1.10 -5.67
CA THR A 112 -5.73 -0.52 -6.74
C THR A 112 -5.05 0.71 -7.36
N VAL A 113 -4.45 1.57 -6.53
CA VAL A 113 -3.79 2.83 -6.98
C VAL A 113 -2.29 2.63 -7.22
N SER A 114 -1.94 1.53 -7.89
CA SER A 114 -0.58 1.23 -8.35
C SER A 114 -0.28 1.88 -9.70
N VAL A 115 1.00 2.23 -9.93
CA VAL A 115 1.45 2.78 -11.22
C VAL A 115 1.59 1.67 -12.27
N CYS A 116 2.07 0.50 -11.86
CA CYS A 116 1.99 -0.70 -12.69
C CYS A 116 0.58 -1.29 -12.61
N SER A 117 0.03 -1.72 -13.76
CA SER A 117 -1.23 -2.46 -13.77
C SER A 117 -1.02 -3.89 -13.28
N MET A 118 -2.10 -4.55 -12.89
CA MET A 118 -2.10 -5.96 -12.50
C MET A 118 -1.58 -6.86 -13.63
N GLU A 119 -1.88 -6.53 -14.89
CA GLU A 119 -1.39 -7.26 -16.07
C GLU A 119 0.13 -7.13 -16.21
N GLU A 120 0.68 -5.93 -16.00
CA GLU A 120 2.14 -5.75 -16.06
C GLU A 120 2.85 -6.44 -14.89
N VAL A 121 2.25 -6.44 -13.70
CA VAL A 121 2.79 -7.16 -12.54
C VAL A 121 2.72 -8.67 -12.73
N ALA A 122 1.66 -9.18 -13.36
CA ALA A 122 1.55 -10.60 -13.72
C ALA A 122 2.55 -11.00 -14.81
N ALA A 123 2.88 -10.09 -15.74
CA ALA A 123 3.82 -10.39 -16.82
C ALA A 123 5.28 -10.65 -16.36
N VAL A 124 5.62 -10.36 -15.10
CA VAL A 124 6.98 -10.57 -14.58
C VAL A 124 7.16 -11.86 -13.76
N SER A 125 6.08 -12.62 -13.52
CA SER A 125 6.12 -13.88 -12.77
C SER A 125 4.82 -14.68 -12.89
N ASP A 126 4.93 -16.00 -12.99
CA ASP A 126 3.77 -16.92 -13.04
C ASP A 126 3.10 -17.14 -11.68
N LYS A 127 3.73 -16.74 -10.58
CA LYS A 127 3.10 -16.82 -9.25
C LYS A 127 2.06 -15.71 -9.12
N PRO A 128 0.83 -15.98 -8.65
CA PRO A 128 -0.15 -14.93 -8.44
C PRO A 128 0.29 -13.97 -7.32
N PHE A 129 -0.35 -12.81 -7.27
CA PHE A 129 -0.25 -11.85 -6.17
C PHE A 129 -1.65 -11.66 -5.58
N TRP A 130 -1.73 -11.11 -4.36
CA TRP A 130 -3.01 -10.67 -3.80
C TRP A 130 -3.36 -9.31 -4.41
N PHE A 131 -4.63 -9.04 -4.65
CA PHE A 131 -5.06 -7.74 -5.14
C PHE A 131 -5.82 -6.98 -4.05
N GLN A 132 -5.45 -5.74 -3.80
CA GLN A 132 -6.15 -4.87 -2.88
C GLN A 132 -7.15 -3.99 -3.62
N LEU A 133 -8.40 -4.01 -3.16
CA LEU A 133 -9.51 -3.20 -3.68
C LEU A 133 -10.00 -2.20 -2.63
N TYR A 134 -10.30 -0.97 -3.06
CA TYR A 134 -11.03 0.01 -2.25
C TYR A 134 -12.52 -0.07 -2.58
N MET A 135 -13.36 0.37 -1.65
CA MET A 135 -14.76 0.58 -1.96
C MET A 135 -14.89 1.73 -2.97
N LEU A 136 -15.34 1.40 -4.17
CA LEU A 136 -15.69 2.36 -5.21
C LEU A 136 -17.21 2.37 -5.33
N ARG A 137 -17.78 3.57 -5.48
CA ARG A 137 -19.21 3.77 -5.70
C ARG A 137 -19.71 3.06 -6.96
N ASP A 138 -18.88 3.05 -8.00
CA ASP A 138 -19.18 2.40 -9.28
C ASP A 138 -18.99 0.88 -9.19
N ARG A 139 -20.10 0.15 -9.06
CA ARG A 139 -20.11 -1.31 -8.99
C ARG A 139 -19.71 -1.98 -10.31
N ASP A 140 -19.89 -1.31 -11.44
CA ASP A 140 -19.45 -1.84 -12.74
C ASP A 140 -17.92 -1.76 -12.83
N ALA A 141 -17.33 -0.66 -12.39
CA ALA A 141 -15.87 -0.53 -12.28
C ALA A 141 -15.27 -1.56 -11.29
N VAL A 142 -15.93 -1.81 -10.16
CA VAL A 142 -15.54 -2.88 -9.23
C VAL A 142 -15.58 -4.24 -9.91
N THR A 143 -16.68 -4.57 -10.59
CA THR A 143 -16.85 -5.87 -11.24
C THR A 143 -15.81 -6.09 -12.35
N ASP A 144 -15.52 -5.04 -13.14
CA ASP A 144 -14.46 -5.07 -14.17
C ASP A 144 -13.07 -5.30 -13.54
N LEU A 145 -12.72 -4.56 -12.47
CA LEU A 145 -11.46 -4.76 -11.75
C LEU A 145 -11.31 -6.18 -11.20
N LEU A 146 -12.39 -6.74 -10.62
CA LEU A 146 -12.39 -8.12 -10.12
C LEU A 146 -12.23 -9.14 -11.26
N GLN A 147 -12.89 -8.92 -12.39
CA GLN A 147 -12.74 -9.79 -13.56
C GLN A 147 -11.31 -9.74 -14.11
N ARG A 148 -10.71 -8.56 -14.20
CA ARG A 148 -9.31 -8.40 -14.61
C ARG A 148 -8.36 -9.09 -13.63
N ALA A 149 -8.60 -8.95 -12.33
CA ALA A 149 -7.80 -9.63 -11.31
C ALA A 149 -7.85 -11.16 -11.48
N ARG A 150 -9.04 -11.73 -11.73
CA ARG A 150 -9.18 -13.17 -12.06
C ARG A 150 -8.43 -13.55 -13.33
N ASN A 151 -8.52 -12.74 -14.38
CA ASN A 151 -7.88 -13.04 -15.66
C ASN A 151 -6.35 -13.13 -15.56
N VAL A 152 -5.75 -12.45 -14.57
CA VAL A 152 -4.31 -12.54 -14.29
C VAL A 152 -3.96 -13.51 -13.15
N GLY A 153 -4.92 -14.36 -12.75
CA GLY A 153 -4.71 -15.44 -11.78
C GLY A 153 -4.82 -15.04 -10.32
N VAL A 154 -5.30 -13.85 -9.98
CA VAL A 154 -5.51 -13.46 -8.58
C VAL A 154 -6.61 -14.31 -7.96
N THR A 155 -6.28 -14.97 -6.86
CA THR A 155 -7.23 -15.78 -6.06
C THR A 155 -7.54 -15.18 -4.70
N THR A 156 -6.74 -14.19 -4.25
CA THR A 156 -6.92 -13.53 -2.95
C THR A 156 -7.17 -12.03 -3.14
N LEU A 157 -8.34 -11.59 -2.67
CA LEU A 157 -8.76 -10.20 -2.66
C LEU A 157 -8.62 -9.64 -1.25
N VAL A 158 -7.89 -8.54 -1.12
CA VAL A 158 -7.79 -7.76 0.11
C VAL A 158 -8.68 -6.53 -0.02
N PHE A 159 -9.80 -6.51 0.69
CA PHE A 159 -10.72 -5.39 0.65
C PHE A 159 -10.44 -4.43 1.81
N THR A 160 -10.13 -3.16 1.50
CA THR A 160 -9.79 -2.16 2.51
C THR A 160 -11.05 -1.44 3.00
N VAL A 161 -11.35 -1.54 4.29
CA VAL A 161 -12.57 -0.99 4.92
C VAL A 161 -12.33 0.27 5.75
N ASP A 162 -11.07 0.65 6.01
CA ASP A 162 -10.69 1.80 6.86
C ASP A 162 -10.64 3.16 6.13
N LEU A 163 -11.34 3.28 4.99
CA LEU A 163 -11.16 4.36 4.01
C LEU A 163 -12.46 5.03 3.53
N ALA A 164 -13.50 5.02 4.35
CA ALA A 164 -14.77 5.69 4.03
C ALA A 164 -14.59 7.20 3.76
N VAL A 165 -13.65 7.83 4.47
CA VAL A 165 -13.20 9.21 4.24
C VAL A 165 -11.67 9.22 4.27
N LEU A 166 -11.04 9.92 3.33
CA LEU A 166 -9.59 10.08 3.30
C LEU A 166 -9.09 10.84 4.52
N GLY A 167 -8.11 10.26 5.22
CA GLY A 167 -7.41 10.90 6.33
C GLY A 167 -6.72 12.21 5.93
N ALA A 168 -6.75 13.17 6.85
CA ALA A 168 -6.11 14.47 6.68
C ALA A 168 -4.60 14.34 6.91
N ARG A 169 -3.81 14.48 5.83
CA ARG A 169 -2.34 14.36 5.89
C ARG A 169 -1.70 15.72 5.70
N TYR A 170 -1.27 16.33 6.81
CA TYR A 170 -0.75 17.69 6.80
C TYR A 170 0.56 17.85 6.01
N LYS A 171 1.42 16.82 5.97
CA LYS A 171 2.63 16.86 5.15
C LYS A 171 2.32 16.91 3.65
N ASP A 172 1.25 16.25 3.18
CA ASP A 172 0.85 16.29 1.77
C ASP A 172 0.42 17.71 1.35
N VAL A 173 -0.28 18.42 2.24
CA VAL A 173 -0.68 19.83 2.02
C VAL A 173 0.55 20.75 2.08
N ARG A 174 1.40 20.62 3.10
CA ARG A 174 2.59 21.46 3.29
C ARG A 174 3.60 21.33 2.15
N ASN A 175 3.65 20.17 1.49
CA ASN A 175 4.58 19.91 0.39
C ASN A 175 3.94 19.96 -1.01
N GLY A 176 2.69 20.41 -1.13
CA GLY A 176 2.04 20.65 -2.43
C GLY A 176 1.66 19.38 -3.21
N LEU A 177 1.54 18.23 -2.53
CA LEU A 177 0.96 17.03 -3.12
C LEU A 177 -0.58 17.04 -3.04
N ALA A 178 -1.12 17.69 -2.02
CA ALA A 178 -2.53 17.98 -1.85
C ALA A 178 -2.76 19.49 -1.61
N GLY A 179 -4.03 19.91 -1.68
CA GLY A 179 -4.41 21.31 -1.51
C GLY A 179 -4.15 22.18 -2.74
N ASN A 180 -4.19 23.50 -2.55
CA ASN A 180 -4.01 24.49 -3.63
C ASN A 180 -2.84 25.43 -3.31
N PRO A 181 -1.59 24.99 -3.53
CA PRO A 181 -0.42 25.83 -3.29
C PRO A 181 -0.42 27.05 -4.23
N ASP A 182 0.10 28.16 -3.72
CA ASP A 182 0.36 29.37 -4.50
C ASP A 182 1.44 29.13 -5.58
N LEU A 183 1.70 30.14 -6.41
CA LEU A 183 2.64 30.00 -7.52
C LEU A 183 4.04 29.59 -7.05
N TRP A 184 4.50 30.17 -5.93
CA TRP A 184 5.80 29.85 -5.34
C TRP A 184 5.84 28.42 -4.79
N GLY A 185 4.79 28.00 -4.08
CA GLY A 185 4.63 26.63 -3.58
C GLY A 185 4.62 25.60 -4.70
N ARG A 186 3.94 25.87 -5.83
CA ARG A 186 3.95 25.01 -7.02
C ARG A 186 5.34 24.89 -7.63
N LEU A 187 6.07 26.00 -7.74
CA LEU A 187 7.45 26.00 -8.26
C LEU A 187 8.39 25.20 -7.35
N ARG A 188 8.28 25.39 -6.03
CA ARG A 188 9.12 24.73 -5.03
C ARG A 188 8.85 23.22 -4.93
N SER A 189 7.58 22.82 -4.90
CA SER A 189 7.17 21.41 -4.78
C SER A 189 7.27 20.61 -6.08
N GLY A 190 7.25 21.28 -7.23
CA GLY A 190 7.43 20.66 -8.54
C GLY A 190 8.85 20.86 -9.09
N PRO A 191 9.05 21.76 -10.09
CA PRO A 191 10.30 21.86 -10.84
C PRO A 191 11.56 21.97 -9.98
N LEU A 192 11.56 22.83 -8.96
CA LEU A 192 12.75 23.04 -8.13
C LEU A 192 13.11 21.78 -7.31
N SER A 193 12.09 21.09 -6.78
CA SER A 193 12.31 19.82 -6.08
C SER A 193 12.86 18.75 -7.02
N TYR A 194 12.38 18.67 -8.25
CA TYR A 194 12.89 17.70 -9.22
C TYR A 194 14.34 17.99 -9.64
N LEU A 195 14.72 19.26 -9.78
CA LEU A 195 16.10 19.64 -10.11
C LEU A 195 17.11 19.30 -9.01
N THR A 196 16.71 19.34 -7.74
CA THR A 196 17.58 18.97 -6.62
C THR A 196 17.67 17.46 -6.38
N HIS A 197 16.80 16.66 -7.02
CA HIS A 197 16.77 15.19 -6.91
C HIS A 197 17.07 14.54 -8.27
N THR A 198 18.20 14.90 -8.88
CA THR A 198 18.57 14.55 -10.26
C THR A 198 18.51 13.04 -10.57
N ARG A 199 18.97 12.19 -9.65
CA ARG A 199 18.92 10.74 -9.81
C ARG A 199 17.49 10.22 -9.93
N TRP A 200 16.57 10.73 -9.11
CA TRP A 200 15.16 10.36 -9.21
C TRP A 200 14.53 10.92 -10.47
N THR A 201 14.79 12.19 -10.79
CA THR A 201 14.22 12.85 -11.97
C THR A 201 14.59 12.12 -13.26
N TYR A 202 15.82 11.64 -13.40
CA TYR A 202 16.23 10.86 -14.55
C TYR A 202 15.62 9.44 -14.55
N ASP A 203 15.79 8.69 -13.47
CA ASP A 203 15.38 7.28 -13.41
C ASP A 203 13.85 7.10 -13.41
N VAL A 204 13.16 7.87 -12.58
CA VAL A 204 11.70 7.78 -12.44
C VAL A 204 11.01 8.81 -13.31
N GLY A 205 11.37 10.09 -13.20
CA GLY A 205 10.67 11.18 -13.89
C GLY A 205 10.74 11.11 -15.42
N VAL A 206 11.88 10.72 -15.99
CA VAL A 206 12.06 10.61 -17.44
C VAL A 206 11.90 9.18 -17.93
N ARG A 207 12.54 8.21 -17.27
CA ARG A 207 12.59 6.81 -17.74
C ARG A 207 11.53 5.89 -17.10
N GLY A 208 10.74 6.40 -16.16
CA GLY A 208 9.82 5.59 -15.37
C GLY A 208 8.36 5.62 -15.80
N GLY A 209 8.04 6.28 -16.92
CA GLY A 209 6.69 6.32 -17.46
C GLY A 209 6.13 4.94 -17.83
N PRO A 210 4.81 4.82 -18.03
CA PRO A 210 3.83 5.88 -17.86
C PRO A 210 3.55 6.19 -16.38
N HIS A 211 3.35 7.47 -16.04
CA HIS A 211 3.10 7.95 -14.67
C HIS A 211 1.61 8.06 -14.36
N VAL A 212 0.85 7.02 -14.71
CA VAL A 212 -0.61 6.92 -14.51
C VAL A 212 -0.91 5.76 -13.57
N PHE A 213 -2.13 5.68 -13.04
CA PHE A 213 -2.56 4.49 -12.32
C PHE A 213 -2.92 3.39 -13.32
N GLY A 214 -2.05 2.38 -13.45
CA GLY A 214 -2.20 1.33 -14.45
C GLY A 214 -3.54 0.59 -14.35
N ASN A 215 -3.97 0.26 -13.12
CA ASN A 215 -5.26 -0.41 -12.89
C ASN A 215 -6.47 0.45 -13.22
N LEU A 216 -6.34 1.78 -13.12
CA LEU A 216 -7.46 2.72 -13.29
C LEU A 216 -7.48 3.41 -14.65
N SER A 217 -6.51 3.09 -15.51
CA SER A 217 -6.29 3.76 -16.81
C SER A 217 -7.52 3.76 -17.73
N ASN A 218 -8.38 2.74 -17.62
CA ASN A 218 -9.61 2.62 -18.42
C ASN A 218 -10.74 3.55 -17.96
N TYR A 219 -10.72 4.05 -16.72
CA TYR A 219 -11.82 4.85 -16.16
C TYR A 219 -11.58 6.37 -16.23
N VAL A 220 -10.35 6.79 -16.56
CA VAL A 220 -9.99 8.20 -16.71
C VAL A 220 -9.34 8.41 -18.08
N SER A 221 -10.16 8.80 -19.05
CA SER A 221 -9.74 9.06 -20.42
C SER A 221 -8.69 10.17 -20.50
N ASN A 222 -7.67 9.98 -21.34
CA ASN A 222 -6.61 10.95 -21.62
C ASN A 222 -5.74 11.35 -20.41
N ALA A 223 -5.74 10.55 -19.32
CA ALA A 223 -4.85 10.78 -18.20
C ALA A 223 -3.38 10.68 -18.62
N LYS A 224 -2.57 11.65 -18.20
CA LYS A 224 -1.12 11.69 -18.44
C LYS A 224 -0.32 11.50 -17.16
N THR A 225 -0.92 11.84 -16.02
CA THR A 225 -0.29 11.77 -14.70
C THR A 225 -1.27 11.22 -13.66
N VAL A 226 -0.75 10.73 -12.53
CA VAL A 226 -1.58 10.28 -11.39
C VAL A 226 -2.49 11.39 -10.83
N LYS A 227 -2.15 12.67 -11.03
CA LYS A 227 -2.96 13.81 -10.58
C LYS A 227 -4.28 13.93 -11.36
N ASP A 228 -4.33 13.41 -12.58
CA ASP A 228 -5.53 13.46 -13.42
C ASP A 228 -6.65 12.57 -12.87
N TYR A 229 -6.29 11.60 -12.01
CA TYR A 229 -7.23 10.68 -11.37
C TYR A 229 -7.85 11.23 -10.09
N THR A 230 -7.35 12.35 -9.55
CA THR A 230 -7.77 12.88 -8.25
C THR A 230 -9.29 13.11 -8.20
N ALA A 231 -9.86 13.76 -9.22
CA ALA A 231 -11.30 14.02 -9.27
C ALA A 231 -12.13 12.73 -9.36
N TRP A 232 -11.70 11.78 -10.20
CA TRP A 232 -12.38 10.50 -10.32
C TRP A 232 -12.31 9.72 -9.00
N ILE A 233 -11.13 9.58 -8.40
CA ILE A 233 -10.95 8.91 -7.11
C ILE A 233 -11.85 9.54 -6.05
N HIS A 234 -11.92 10.87 -5.94
CA HIS A 234 -12.82 11.53 -5.00
C HIS A 234 -14.30 11.24 -5.28
N SER A 235 -14.72 11.17 -6.55
CA SER A 235 -16.10 10.84 -6.92
C SER A 235 -16.50 9.40 -6.60
N GLN A 236 -15.52 8.49 -6.51
CA GLN A 236 -15.74 7.08 -6.20
C GLN A 236 -15.81 6.78 -4.70
N HIS A 237 -15.47 7.73 -3.82
CA HIS A 237 -15.63 7.51 -2.38
C HIS A 237 -17.11 7.46 -2.03
N ASP A 238 -17.52 6.36 -1.41
CA ASP A 238 -18.87 6.17 -0.91
C ASP A 238 -18.86 6.04 0.62
N PRO A 239 -19.27 7.07 1.36
CA PRO A 239 -19.31 7.01 2.82
C PRO A 239 -20.52 6.22 3.35
N SER A 240 -21.43 5.75 2.49
CA SER A 240 -22.64 5.02 2.88
C SER A 240 -22.45 3.50 2.99
N VAL A 241 -21.21 3.03 2.83
CA VAL A 241 -20.88 1.60 2.73
C VAL A 241 -21.06 0.88 4.06
N THR A 242 -21.57 -0.34 3.99
CA THR A 242 -21.94 -1.15 5.14
C THR A 242 -21.51 -2.60 4.98
N TRP A 243 -21.74 -3.43 6.00
CA TRP A 243 -21.53 -4.88 5.92
C TRP A 243 -22.32 -5.55 4.78
N LYS A 244 -23.44 -4.97 4.32
CA LYS A 244 -24.19 -5.47 3.16
C LYS A 244 -23.40 -5.37 1.86
N ASP A 245 -22.49 -4.40 1.75
CA ASP A 245 -21.63 -4.27 0.58
C ASP A 245 -20.51 -5.32 0.59
N ILE A 246 -20.10 -5.78 1.77
CA ILE A 246 -19.21 -6.94 1.91
C ILE A 246 -19.93 -8.23 1.54
N GLU A 247 -21.18 -8.41 1.99
CA GLU A 247 -22.03 -9.54 1.58
C GLU A 247 -22.22 -9.56 0.06
N TRP A 248 -22.49 -8.40 -0.57
CA TRP A 248 -22.54 -8.29 -2.03
C TRP A 248 -21.19 -8.62 -2.68
N LEU A 249 -20.09 -8.06 -2.17
CA LEU A 249 -18.74 -8.34 -2.68
C LEU A 249 -18.45 -9.85 -2.66
N ARG A 250 -18.88 -10.54 -1.61
CA ARG A 250 -18.75 -11.99 -1.47
C ARG A 250 -19.56 -12.76 -2.52
N THR A 251 -20.67 -12.21 -3.04
CA THR A 251 -21.43 -12.83 -4.14
C THR A 251 -20.74 -12.69 -5.51
N VAL A 252 -19.93 -11.65 -5.70
CA VAL A 252 -19.26 -11.37 -6.99
C VAL A 252 -17.80 -11.82 -7.01
N TRP A 253 -17.16 -12.03 -5.86
CA TRP A 253 -15.85 -12.64 -5.70
C TRP A 253 -16.02 -14.06 -5.15
N ASP A 254 -15.29 -15.04 -5.68
CA ASP A 254 -15.36 -16.46 -5.29
C ASP A 254 -14.03 -16.98 -4.71
N GLY A 255 -12.95 -16.20 -4.81
CA GLY A 255 -11.66 -16.49 -4.20
C GLY A 255 -11.60 -16.18 -2.70
N LYS A 256 -10.41 -16.14 -2.11
CA LYS A 256 -10.24 -15.70 -0.71
C LYS A 256 -10.56 -14.21 -0.57
N LEU A 257 -11.37 -13.84 0.41
CA LEU A 257 -11.73 -12.47 0.74
C LEU A 257 -11.15 -12.11 2.11
N VAL A 258 -10.24 -11.13 2.12
CA VAL A 258 -9.56 -10.65 3.32
C VAL A 258 -9.98 -9.22 3.60
N LEU A 259 -10.50 -8.91 4.79
CA LEU A 259 -10.85 -7.53 5.15
C LEU A 259 -9.70 -6.84 5.89
N LYS A 260 -9.17 -5.77 5.32
CA LYS A 260 -8.09 -4.96 5.90
C LYS A 260 -8.65 -3.67 6.49
N GLY A 261 -8.25 -3.37 7.73
CA GLY A 261 -8.67 -2.14 8.42
C GLY A 261 -9.47 -2.39 9.69
N ILE A 262 -9.54 -3.65 10.14
CA ILE A 262 -10.27 -4.05 11.34
C ILE A 262 -9.42 -3.73 12.58
N LEU A 263 -10.00 -3.09 13.59
CA LEU A 263 -9.34 -2.75 14.85
C LEU A 263 -10.12 -3.19 16.10
N SER A 264 -11.36 -3.66 15.94
CA SER A 264 -12.21 -4.10 17.05
C SER A 264 -12.56 -5.59 16.91
N PRO A 265 -12.70 -6.33 18.03
CA PRO A 265 -13.22 -7.69 18.02
C PRO A 265 -14.63 -7.78 17.42
N GLU A 266 -15.48 -6.77 17.63
CA GLU A 266 -16.86 -6.73 17.13
C GLU A 266 -16.90 -6.66 15.60
N ASP A 267 -16.02 -5.86 14.99
CA ASP A 267 -15.89 -5.77 13.54
C ASP A 267 -15.25 -7.04 12.97
N ALA A 268 -14.36 -7.71 13.71
CA ALA A 268 -13.81 -9.01 13.32
C ALA A 268 -14.90 -10.09 13.25
N ILE A 269 -15.83 -10.11 14.23
CA ILE A 269 -17.00 -11.01 14.22
C ILE A 269 -17.91 -10.66 13.03
N SER A 270 -18.19 -9.37 12.82
CA SER A 270 -19.02 -8.91 11.70
C SER A 270 -18.40 -9.26 10.34
N ALA A 271 -17.08 -9.15 10.19
CA ALA A 271 -16.34 -9.57 9.00
C ALA A 271 -16.54 -11.07 8.70
N ALA A 272 -16.46 -11.92 9.72
CA ALA A 272 -16.71 -13.35 9.58
C ALA A 272 -18.16 -13.63 9.16
N HIS A 273 -19.15 -12.96 9.78
CA HIS A 273 -20.56 -13.10 9.39
C HIS A 273 -20.84 -12.63 7.96
N ALA A 274 -20.14 -11.59 7.48
CA ALA A 274 -20.26 -11.09 6.12
C ALA A 274 -19.54 -11.96 5.07
N GLY A 275 -18.87 -13.05 5.50
CA GLY A 275 -18.25 -14.03 4.60
C GLY A 275 -16.78 -13.78 4.28
N ALA A 276 -16.06 -13.00 5.09
CA ALA A 276 -14.61 -12.88 4.97
C ALA A 276 -13.89 -14.18 5.39
N ASP A 277 -12.87 -14.57 4.63
CA ASP A 277 -12.01 -15.72 4.93
C ASP A 277 -10.92 -15.38 5.95
N ALA A 278 -10.53 -14.10 6.04
CA ALA A 278 -9.55 -13.60 7.00
C ALA A 278 -9.70 -12.09 7.23
N ILE A 279 -9.00 -11.59 8.25
CA ILE A 279 -8.87 -10.16 8.54
C ILE A 279 -7.40 -9.75 8.59
N ILE A 280 -7.14 -8.48 8.28
CA ILE A 280 -5.87 -7.81 8.53
C ILE A 280 -6.14 -6.69 9.54
N VAL A 281 -5.62 -6.88 10.75
CA VAL A 281 -5.61 -5.85 11.78
C VAL A 281 -4.75 -4.68 11.32
N SER A 282 -5.35 -3.52 11.14
CA SER A 282 -4.70 -2.39 10.47
C SER A 282 -5.38 -1.07 10.79
N ASN A 283 -4.59 -0.06 11.14
CA ASN A 283 -5.01 1.36 11.15
C ASN A 283 -4.44 2.13 9.93
N HIS A 284 -4.15 1.40 8.86
CA HIS A 284 -3.55 1.92 7.63
C HIS A 284 -2.16 2.57 7.85
N GLY A 285 -1.42 2.14 8.88
CA GLY A 285 -0.15 2.75 9.25
C GLY A 285 -0.30 4.14 9.88
N GLY A 286 -1.42 4.41 10.56
CA GLY A 286 -1.69 5.71 11.17
C GLY A 286 -1.99 6.83 10.16
N ARG A 287 -2.48 6.47 8.97
CA ARG A 287 -2.66 7.40 7.82
C ARG A 287 -4.11 7.84 7.57
N GLN A 288 -5.09 7.25 8.26
CA GLN A 288 -6.51 7.56 8.08
C GLN A 288 -7.09 8.31 9.27
N LEU A 289 -7.19 7.66 10.43
CA LEU A 289 -7.68 8.28 11.66
C LEU A 289 -6.55 8.32 12.68
N ASP A 290 -6.20 9.51 13.16
CA ASP A 290 -5.20 9.68 14.21
C ASP A 290 -5.87 9.61 15.60
N GLY A 291 -5.20 8.97 16.56
CA GLY A 291 -5.74 8.70 17.89
C GLY A 291 -6.39 7.32 18.08
N VAL A 292 -6.31 6.43 17.09
CA VAL A 292 -6.77 5.02 17.22
C VAL A 292 -5.68 4.10 17.80
N SER A 293 -6.08 2.88 18.19
CA SER A 293 -5.17 1.82 18.64
C SER A 293 -4.11 1.48 17.58
N SER A 294 -2.96 0.98 18.03
CA SER A 294 -1.85 0.53 17.17
C SER A 294 -2.12 -0.81 16.46
N GLY A 295 -3.14 -1.52 16.93
CA GLY A 295 -3.61 -2.83 16.51
C GLY A 295 -4.51 -3.41 17.58
#